data_AF-A0A7R7AWE1-F1
#
_entry.id   AF-A0A7R7AWE1-F1
#
_cell.length_a   1.000
_cell.length_b   1.000
_cell.length_c   1.000
_cell.angle_alpha   90.00
_cell.angle_beta   90.00
_cell.angle_gamma   90.00
#
_symmetry.space_group_name_H-M   'P 1'
#
loop_
_entity.id
_entity.type
_entity.pdbx_description
1 polymer ?
#
loop_
_entity_poly.entity_id
_entity_poly.type
_entity_poly.pdbx_seq_one_letter_code
_entity_poly.pdbx_strand_id
1 'polypeptide(L)'
;MVDEIEKWWKPPPELVPMVEQNRRAFKAQFGSCEEVAFDRYWLGTSEDGAYLAFQFHRPDGSIHRFALPNEMVRQFFIEFAGSSDEMGERHLAATFAKVEPKGQA
;
A
#
# COMPACT_ATOMS: atom_id res chain seq x y z
N MET A 1 -14.12 10.83 21.72
CA MET A 1 -13.44 11.44 20.57
C MET A 1 -12.21 10.60 20.34
N VAL A 2 -12.06 10.01 19.15
CA VAL A 2 -10.81 9.35 18.80
C VAL A 2 -9.85 10.50 18.54
N ASP A 3 -8.92 10.74 19.47
CA ASP A 3 -7.83 11.68 19.25
C ASP A 3 -7.17 11.31 17.92
N GLU A 4 -7.00 12.32 17.08
CA GLU A 4 -6.48 12.22 15.73
C GLU A 4 -5.26 11.28 15.73
N ILE A 5 -5.36 10.14 15.04
CA ILE A 5 -4.21 9.24 14.90
C ILE A 5 -3.11 10.05 14.22
N GLU A 6 -2.09 10.43 14.98
CA GLU A 6 -0.99 11.21 14.47
C GLU A 6 -0.31 10.40 13.37
N LYS A 7 -0.44 10.87 12.12
CA LYS A 7 0.16 10.19 10.98
C LYS A 7 1.68 10.24 11.14
N TRP A 8 2.29 9.07 11.34
CA TRP A 8 3.74 8.94 11.40
C TRP A 8 4.40 9.29 10.04
N TRP A 9 3.61 9.37 8.97
CA TRP A 9 4.05 9.77 7.65
C TRP A 9 3.15 10.85 7.00
N LYS A 10 3.77 11.85 6.36
CA LYS A 10 3.10 12.83 5.50
C LYS A 10 3.92 13.01 4.21
N PRO A 11 3.30 12.99 3.02
CA PRO A 11 4.02 13.27 1.78
C PRO A 11 4.55 14.71 1.79
N PRO A 12 5.72 14.96 1.16
CA PRO A 12 6.20 16.32 0.93
C PRO A 12 5.13 17.20 0.25
N PRO A 13 4.98 18.49 0.63
CA PRO A 13 3.90 19.34 0.13
C PRO A 13 3.80 19.39 -1.40
N GLU A 14 4.93 19.40 -2.09
CA GLU A 14 5.01 19.44 -3.54
C GLU A 14 4.48 18.17 -4.23
N LEU A 15 4.37 17.06 -3.49
CA LEU A 15 3.92 15.77 -4.02
C LEU A 15 2.48 15.43 -3.61
N VAL A 16 1.86 16.19 -2.70
CA VAL A 16 0.48 15.95 -2.24
C VAL A 16 -0.52 15.82 -3.41
N PRO A 17 -0.55 16.74 -4.40
CA PRO A 17 -1.54 16.65 -5.48
C PRO A 17 -1.38 15.38 -6.33
N MET A 18 -0.14 14.99 -6.60
CA MET A 18 0.20 13.78 -7.35
C MET A 18 -0.24 12.53 -6.58
N VAL A 19 0.09 12.43 -5.29
CA VAL A 19 -0.27 11.28 -4.45
C VAL A 19 -1.79 11.13 -4.35
N GLU A 20 -2.53 12.22 -4.16
CA GLU A 20 -3.99 12.19 -4.12
C GLU A 20 -4.62 11.78 -5.46
N GLN A 21 -4.05 12.25 -6.57
CA GLN A 21 -4.49 11.84 -7.90
C GLN A 21 -4.22 10.34 -8.14
N ASN A 22 -3.01 9.87 -7.85
CA ASN A 22 -2.60 8.48 -8.02
C ASN A 22 -3.50 7.53 -7.23
N ARG A 23 -3.80 7.85 -5.96
CA ARG A 23 -4.70 7.04 -5.12
C ARG A 23 -6.11 6.95 -5.68
N ARG A 24 -6.66 8.07 -6.18
CA ARG A 24 -7.99 8.08 -6.80
C ARG A 24 -8.01 7.23 -8.08
N ALA A 25 -7.02 7.41 -8.94
CA ALA A 25 -6.90 6.65 -10.18
C ALA A 25 -6.72 5.15 -9.91
N PHE A 26 -5.87 4.79 -8.95
CA PHE A 26 -5.66 3.40 -8.53
C PHE A 26 -6.96 2.74 -8.08
N LYS A 27 -7.71 3.36 -7.16
CA LYS A 27 -8.98 2.81 -6.68
C LYS A 27 -10.02 2.59 -7.79
N ALA A 28 -10.00 3.43 -8.83
CA ALA A 28 -10.88 3.28 -9.97
C ALA A 28 -10.47 2.17 -10.95
N GLN A 29 -9.19 1.77 -10.97
CA GLN A 29 -8.62 0.88 -11.99
C GLN A 29 -8.22 -0.50 -11.46
N PHE A 30 -7.91 -0.64 -10.17
CA PHE A 30 -7.23 -1.81 -9.63
C PHE A 30 -8.05 -3.10 -9.63
N GLY A 31 -9.37 -3.01 -9.41
CA GLY A 31 -10.24 -4.18 -9.29
C GLY A 31 -10.18 -4.85 -7.92
N SER A 32 -10.38 -6.18 -7.85
CA SER A 32 -10.42 -6.95 -6.60
C SER A 32 -9.02 -7.28 -6.10
N CYS A 33 -8.75 -6.97 -4.83
CA CYS A 33 -7.50 -7.35 -4.16
C CYS A 33 -7.37 -8.87 -3.99
N GLU A 34 -8.48 -9.57 -3.73
CA GLU A 34 -8.51 -11.02 -3.52
C GLU A 34 -8.10 -11.78 -4.78
N GLU A 35 -8.59 -11.33 -5.94
CA GLU A 35 -8.26 -11.94 -7.23
C GLU A 35 -6.77 -11.84 -7.56
N VAL A 36 -6.07 -10.81 -7.06
CA VAL A 36 -4.64 -10.55 -7.35
C VAL A 36 -3.70 -10.73 -6.15
N ALA A 37 -4.17 -11.29 -5.03
CA ALA A 37 -3.36 -11.59 -3.84
C ALA A 37 -2.21 -12.60 -4.08
N PHE A 38 -0.99 -12.27 -3.65
CA PHE A 38 0.15 -13.19 -3.69
C PHE A 38 0.31 -13.94 -2.36
N ASP A 39 0.99 -15.09 -2.35
CA ASP A 39 1.25 -15.89 -1.14
C ASP A 39 2.70 -15.78 -0.62
N ARG A 40 3.64 -15.42 -1.50
CA ARG A 40 5.06 -15.20 -1.19
C ARG A 40 5.65 -14.13 -2.09
N TYR A 41 6.70 -13.47 -1.62
CA TYR A 41 7.44 -12.51 -2.42
C TYR A 41 8.93 -12.48 -2.07
N TRP A 42 9.74 -11.97 -3.02
CA TRP A 42 11.14 -11.63 -2.83
C TRP A 42 11.40 -10.20 -3.31
N LEU A 43 12.34 -9.53 -2.65
CA LEU A 43 12.90 -8.25 -3.06
C LEU A 43 14.39 -8.45 -3.36
N GLY A 44 14.89 -7.71 -4.34
CA GLY A 44 16.31 -7.71 -4.69
C GLY A 44 16.72 -6.41 -5.36
N THR A 45 18.00 -6.31 -5.70
CA THR A 45 18.56 -5.16 -6.41
C THR A 45 19.41 -5.68 -7.56
N SER A 46 19.42 -4.98 -8.70
CA SER A 46 20.35 -5.29 -9.79
C SER A 46 21.80 -5.16 -9.33
N GLU A 47 22.73 -5.86 -9.98
CA GLU A 47 24.16 -5.84 -9.60
C GLU A 47 24.77 -4.43 -9.64
N ASP A 48 24.27 -3.58 -10.55
CA ASP A 48 24.69 -2.19 -10.71
C ASP A 48 23.93 -1.18 -9.83
N GLY A 49 22.95 -1.64 -9.04
CA GLY A 49 22.13 -0.79 -8.19
C GLY A 49 21.09 0.08 -8.91
N ALA A 50 20.95 -0.05 -10.24
CA ALA A 50 20.04 0.78 -11.02
C ALA A 50 18.54 0.43 -10.81
N TYR A 51 18.24 -0.77 -10.30
CA TYR A 51 16.87 -1.24 -10.13
C TYR A 51 16.61 -1.91 -8.78
N LEU A 52 15.45 -1.60 -8.20
CA LEU A 52 14.81 -2.39 -7.14
C LEU A 52 13.88 -3.42 -7.80
N ALA A 53 14.13 -4.70 -7.58
CA ALA A 53 13.38 -5.81 -8.18
C ALA A 53 12.36 -6.41 -7.21
N PHE A 54 11.19 -6.74 -7.74
CA PHE A 54 10.08 -7.39 -7.04
C PHE A 54 9.76 -8.70 -7.74
N GLN A 55 9.61 -9.76 -6.96
CA GLN A 55 9.11 -11.03 -7.46
C GLN A 55 7.96 -11.51 -6.57
N PHE A 56 6.79 -11.72 -7.18
CA PHE A 56 5.56 -12.15 -6.50
C PHE A 56 5.15 -13.54 -6.96
N HIS A 57 4.79 -14.40 -6.02
CA HIS A 57 4.30 -15.75 -6.26
C HIS A 57 2.80 -15.82 -5.99
N ARG A 58 2.08 -16.42 -6.93
CA ARG A 58 0.64 -16.57 -6.86
C ARG A 58 0.26 -17.98 -6.40
N PRO A 59 -0.89 -18.16 -5.74
CA PRO A 59 -1.38 -19.48 -5.34
C PRO A 59 -1.57 -20.45 -6.52
N ASP A 60 -1.82 -19.93 -7.73
CA ASP A 60 -1.93 -20.71 -8.97
C ASP A 60 -0.57 -21.19 -9.53
N GLY A 61 0.54 -20.84 -8.88
CA GLY A 61 1.90 -21.20 -9.27
C GLY A 61 2.57 -20.22 -10.23
N SER A 62 1.87 -19.18 -10.71
CA SER A 62 2.48 -18.14 -11.56
C SER A 62 3.44 -17.23 -10.77
N ILE A 63 4.43 -16.69 -11.49
CA ILE A 63 5.45 -15.79 -10.93
C ILE A 63 5.45 -14.50 -11.74
N HIS A 64 5.25 -13.37 -11.06
CA HIS A 64 5.28 -12.05 -11.68
C HIS A 64 6.54 -11.30 -11.20
N ARG A 65 7.29 -10.70 -12.13
CA ARG A 65 8.53 -9.99 -11.84
C ARG A 65 8.49 -8.58 -12.40
N PHE A 66 8.93 -7.62 -11.60
CA PHE A 66 9.00 -6.20 -11.96
C PHE A 66 10.32 -5.61 -11.46
N ALA A 67 10.87 -4.64 -12.21
CA ALA A 67 12.03 -3.88 -11.79
C ALA A 67 11.66 -2.39 -11.80
N LEU A 68 11.89 -1.71 -10.68
CA LEU A 68 11.66 -0.29 -10.50
C LEU A 68 12.99 0.44 -10.64
N PRO A 69 13.12 1.35 -11.62
CA PRO A 69 14.31 2.20 -11.74
C PRO A 69 14.57 3.02 -10.47
N ASN A 70 15.84 3.21 -10.12
CA ASN A 70 16.26 3.90 -8.89
C ASN A 70 15.65 5.31 -8.76
N GLU A 71 15.51 6.06 -9.85
CA GLU A 71 14.92 7.40 -9.84
C GLU A 71 13.46 7.41 -9.36
N MET A 72 12.75 6.28 -9.45
CA MET A 72 11.36 6.15 -9.01
C MET A 72 11.25 5.65 -7.56
N VAL A 73 12.35 5.23 -6.92
CA VAL A 73 12.35 4.65 -5.56
C VAL A 73 11.81 5.65 -4.53
N ARG A 74 12.12 6.95 -4.67
CA ARG A 74 11.56 7.98 -3.78
C ARG A 74 10.03 7.99 -3.85
N GLN A 75 9.45 8.01 -5.05
CA GLN A 75 8.00 8.00 -5.21
C GLN A 75 7.40 6.71 -4.64
N PHE A 76 8.03 5.56 -4.88
CA PHE A 76 7.59 4.27 -4.34
C PHE A 76 7.45 4.30 -2.81
N PHE A 77 8.46 4.80 -2.08
CA PHE A 77 8.38 4.89 -0.62
C PHE A 77 7.25 5.81 -0.12
N ILE A 78 7.02 6.93 -0.80
CA ILE A 78 5.97 7.90 -0.43
C ILE A 78 4.58 7.26 -0.59
N GLU A 79 4.35 6.57 -1.71
CA GLU A 79 3.10 5.88 -1.99
C GLU A 79 2.91 4.67 -1.09
N PHE A 80 3.98 3.90 -0.83
CA PHE A 80 3.97 2.74 0.05
C PHE A 80 3.60 3.11 1.49
N ALA A 81 4.27 4.11 2.07
CA ALA A 81 4.02 4.55 3.44
C ALA A 81 2.56 5.01 3.60
N GLY A 82 2.11 5.89 2.70
CA GLY A 82 0.75 6.41 2.80
C GLY A 82 -0.37 5.40 2.45
N SER A 83 -0.10 4.39 1.63
CA SER A 83 -1.04 3.28 1.40
C SER A 83 -1.09 2.32 2.58
N SER A 84 0.06 2.11 3.25
CA SER A 84 0.15 1.30 4.47
C SER A 84 -0.60 1.95 5.63
N ASP A 85 -0.56 3.28 5.74
CA ASP A 85 -1.36 4.04 6.71
C ASP A 85 -2.86 3.85 6.47
N GLU A 86 -3.32 4.03 5.23
CA GLU A 86 -4.73 3.81 4.89
C GLU A 86 -5.16 2.36 5.19
N MET A 87 -4.29 1.39 4.92
CA MET A 87 -4.55 -0.02 5.25
C MET A 87 -4.69 -0.22 6.76
N GLY A 88 -3.79 0.35 7.56
CA GLY A 88 -3.83 0.29 9.02
C GLY A 88 -5.08 0.95 9.60
N GLU A 89 -5.41 2.16 9.15
CA GLU A 89 -6.62 2.89 9.54
C GLU A 89 -7.89 2.06 9.26
N ARG A 90 -8.00 1.48 8.05
CA ARG A 90 -9.12 0.62 7.67
C ARG A 90 -9.19 -0.67 8.51
N HIS A 91 -8.04 -1.28 8.79
CA HIS A 91 -7.99 -2.50 9.60
C HIS A 91 -8.44 -2.24 11.05
N LEU A 92 -7.97 -1.14 11.65
CA LEU A 92 -8.38 -0.71 12.98
C LEU A 92 -9.88 -0.38 13.02
N ALA A 93 -10.37 0.43 12.08
CA ALA A 93 -11.78 0.77 11.98
C ALA A 93 -12.68 -0.47 11.85
N ALA A 94 -12.29 -1.43 10.99
CA ALA A 94 -13.02 -2.70 10.85
C ALA A 94 -12.97 -3.56 12.12
N THR A 95 -11.86 -3.50 12.87
CA THR A 95 -11.73 -4.21 14.15
C THR A 95 -12.62 -3.59 15.22
N PHE A 96 -12.63 -2.27 15.38
CA PHE A 96 -13.48 -1.57 16.35
C PHE A 96 -14.98 -1.72 16.03
N ALA A 97 -15.38 -1.66 14.75
CA ALA A 97 -16.76 -1.90 14.34
C ALA A 97 -17.28 -3.31 14.69
N LYS A 98 -16.38 -4.31 14.80
CA LYS A 98 -16.73 -5.67 15.25
C LYS A 98 -16.85 -5.79 16.78
N VAL A 99 -16.31 -4.84 17.53
CA VAL A 99 -16.23 -4.85 19.00
C VAL A 99 -17.32 -3.97 19.64
N GLU A 100 -18.03 -3.12 18.88
CA GLU A 100 -19.22 -2.41 19.41
C GLU A 100 -20.27 -3.44 19.89
N PRO A 101 -20.59 -3.45 21.20
CA PRO A 101 -21.56 -4.39 21.74
C PRO A 101 -22.95 -4.03 21.23
N LYS A 102 -23.67 -5.02 20.70
CA LYS A 102 -25.13 -4.97 20.62
C LYS A 102 -25.70 -4.70 22.02
N GLY A 103 -26.20 -3.49 22.25
CA GLY A 103 -27.15 -3.18 23.32
C GLY A 103 -26.60 -2.37 24.49
N GLN A 104 -26.81 -1.05 24.41
CA GLN A 104 -27.37 -0.30 25.55
C GLN A 104 -28.59 0.45 25.02
N ALA A 105 -29.76 -0.16 25.18
CA ALA A 105 -31.08 0.45 25.12
C ALA A 105 -31.93 -0.23 26.19
#